data_AF-A0A2W5EQW1-F1
#
_entry.id   AF-A0A2W5EQW1-F1
#
_cell.length_a   1.000
_cell.length_b   1.000
_cell.length_c   1.000
_cell.angle_alpha   90.00
_cell.angle_beta   90.00
_cell.angle_gamma   90.00
#
_symmetry.space_group_name_H-M   'P 1'
#
loop_
_entity.id
_entity.type
_entity.pdbx_description
1 polymer ?
#
loop_
_entity_poly.entity_id
_entity_poly.type
_entity_poly.pdbx_seq_one_letter_code
_entity_poly.pdbx_strand_id
1 'polypeptide(L)'
;MKRKILLALIGLVLLASCATTKSFDFSQVQIGMSKEEVSAKLKRPPYKILGAKQYPNGTMEVQEYYYVTMGGEDRDYWLYFWNNKLVKYETPDIRGKVRPNPWQDEMDRAYNSLGLAGR
;
A
#
# COMPACT_ATOMS: atom_id res chain seq x y z
N MET A 1 21.05 36.63 -27.95
CA MET A 1 21.72 35.64 -27.08
C MET A 1 20.90 35.25 -25.86
N LYS A 2 20.37 36.21 -25.07
CA LYS A 2 19.57 35.93 -23.85
C LYS A 2 18.36 34.99 -24.06
N ARG A 3 17.65 35.10 -25.20
CA ARG A 3 16.50 34.25 -25.56
C ARG A 3 16.85 32.79 -25.86
N LYS A 4 18.06 32.52 -26.38
CA LYS A 4 18.53 31.15 -26.66
C LYS A 4 18.99 30.44 -25.37
N ILE A 5 19.56 31.20 -24.43
CA ILE A 5 19.96 30.71 -23.10
C ILE A 5 18.71 30.36 -22.26
N LEU A 6 17.67 31.18 -22.33
CA LEU A 6 16.40 30.92 -21.64
C LEU A 6 15.72 29.64 -22.14
N LEU A 7 15.72 29.41 -23.47
CA LEU A 7 15.16 28.20 -24.07
C LEU A 7 15.99 26.94 -23.73
N ALA A 8 17.31 27.07 -23.62
CA ALA A 8 18.18 25.98 -23.19
C ALA A 8 17.96 25.60 -21.71
N LEU A 9 17.76 26.59 -20.83
CA LEU A 9 17.44 26.36 -19.42
C LEU A 9 16.07 25.69 -19.23
N ILE A 10 15.06 26.10 -19.98
CA ILE A 10 13.73 25.47 -19.96
C ILE A 10 13.81 24.02 -20.48
N GLY A 11 14.59 23.77 -21.53
CA GLY A 11 14.82 22.42 -22.06
C GLY A 11 15.52 21.48 -21.06
N LEU A 12 16.46 21.99 -20.27
CA LEU A 12 17.20 21.19 -19.29
C LEU A 12 16.33 20.76 -18.08
N VAL A 13 15.37 21.60 -17.67
CA VAL A 13 14.44 21.28 -16.57
C VAL A 13 13.46 20.17 -16.96
N LEU A 14 13.09 20.09 -18.25
CA LEU A 14 12.13 19.09 -18.75
C LEU A 14 12.70 17.67 -18.82
N LEU A 15 14.03 17.50 -18.85
CA LEU A 15 14.70 16.20 -18.94
C LEU A 15 14.97 15.53 -17.58
N ALA A 16 14.70 16.22 -16.46
CA ALA A 16 14.93 15.69 -15.12
C ALA A 16 13.81 14.77 -14.59
N SER A 17 12.73 14.55 -15.34
CA SER A 17 11.60 13.70 -14.93
C SER A 17 11.84 12.22 -15.26
N CYS A 18 12.95 11.65 -14.79
CA CYS A 18 13.08 10.19 -14.74
C CYS A 18 12.43 9.71 -13.44
N ALA A 19 11.11 9.52 -13.48
CA ALA A 19 10.36 8.96 -12.36
C ALA A 19 10.76 7.48 -12.18
N THR A 20 11.78 7.23 -11.34
CA THR A 20 12.11 5.88 -10.87
C THR A 20 10.94 5.35 -10.05
N THR A 21 10.19 4.40 -10.60
CA THR A 21 9.22 3.61 -9.84
C THR A 21 9.98 2.65 -8.92
N LYS A 22 10.17 3.05 -7.66
CA LYS A 22 10.75 2.16 -6.64
C LYS A 22 9.70 1.18 -6.15
N SER A 23 10.09 -0.09 -6.01
CA SER A 23 9.30 -1.07 -5.28
C SER A 23 9.13 -0.65 -3.82
N PHE A 24 8.06 -1.12 -3.18
CA PHE A 24 7.92 -0.96 -1.74
C PHE A 24 8.95 -1.82 -1.00
N ASP A 25 9.65 -1.20 -0.06
CA ASP A 25 10.54 -1.90 0.85
C ASP A 25 9.79 -2.20 2.15
N PHE A 26 9.22 -3.40 2.23
CA PHE A 26 8.53 -3.88 3.43
C PHE A 26 9.48 -4.31 4.55
N SER A 27 10.81 -4.31 4.36
CA SER A 27 11.76 -4.63 5.44
C SER A 27 11.70 -3.63 6.59
N GLN A 28 11.21 -2.42 6.32
CA GLN A 28 11.03 -1.36 7.31
C GLN A 28 9.62 -1.31 7.90
N VAL A 29 8.69 -2.14 7.43
CA VAL A 29 7.31 -2.20 7.89
C VAL A 29 7.18 -3.32 8.92
N GLN A 30 6.67 -3.00 10.10
CA GLN A 30 6.56 -3.95 11.21
C GLN A 30 5.12 -4.00 11.73
N ILE A 31 4.73 -5.18 12.21
CA ILE A 31 3.48 -5.36 12.96
C ILE A 31 3.46 -4.38 14.15
N GLY A 32 2.31 -3.74 14.37
CA GLY A 32 2.12 -2.71 15.41
C GLY A 32 2.34 -1.27 14.94
N MET A 33 2.83 -1.04 13.72
CA MET A 33 2.90 0.32 13.15
C MET A 33 1.51 0.89 12.86
N SER A 34 1.34 2.19 12.99
CA SER A 34 0.13 2.90 12.57
C SER A 34 0.05 3.06 11.05
N LYS A 35 -1.13 3.42 10.54
CA LYS A 35 -1.31 3.73 9.12
C LYS A 35 -0.37 4.84 8.63
N GLU A 36 -0.17 5.85 9.48
CA GLU A 36 0.72 6.98 9.23
C GLU A 36 2.19 6.54 9.22
N GLU A 37 2.59 5.72 10.19
CA GLU A 37 3.96 5.18 10.27
C GLU A 37 4.29 4.33 9.05
N VAL A 38 3.37 3.43 8.65
CA VAL A 38 3.52 2.61 7.44
C VAL A 38 3.66 3.49 6.20
N SER A 39 2.79 4.47 6.02
CA SER A 39 2.84 5.39 4.87
C SER A 39 4.16 6.18 4.84
N ALA A 40 4.67 6.59 5.99
CA ALA A 40 5.96 7.27 6.11
C ALA A 40 7.13 6.35 5.74
N LYS A 41 7.12 5.08 6.17
CA LYS A 41 8.15 4.09 5.82
C LYS A 41 8.14 3.74 4.34
N LEU A 42 6.95 3.54 3.77
CA LEU A 42 6.77 3.27 2.35
C LEU A 42 6.91 4.52 1.47
N LYS A 43 7.03 5.70 2.09
CA LYS A 43 7.14 7.02 1.44
C LYS A 43 6.01 7.28 0.44
N ARG A 44 4.82 6.72 0.73
CA ARG A 44 3.66 6.80 -0.14
C ARG A 44 2.38 6.55 0.67
N PRO A 45 1.28 7.25 0.35
CA PRO A 45 -0.04 6.86 0.86
C PRO A 45 -0.50 5.51 0.27
N PRO A 46 -1.50 4.86 0.89
CA PRO A 46 -2.16 3.72 0.25
C PRO A 46 -2.77 4.15 -1.10
N TYR A 47 -2.84 3.21 -2.04
CA TYR A 47 -3.51 3.43 -3.31
C TYR A 47 -5.02 3.60 -3.12
N LYS A 48 -5.63 2.74 -2.31
CA LYS A 48 -7.02 2.89 -1.85
C LYS A 48 -7.25 2.15 -0.53
N ILE A 49 -8.33 2.53 0.15
CA ILE A 49 -8.90 1.76 1.25
C ILE A 49 -9.86 0.75 0.62
N LEU A 50 -9.64 -0.54 0.84
CA LEU A 50 -10.51 -1.60 0.32
C LEU A 50 -11.80 -1.70 1.11
N GLY A 51 -11.72 -1.47 2.42
CA GLY A 51 -12.87 -1.38 3.30
C GLY A 51 -12.49 -1.40 4.78
N ALA A 52 -13.50 -1.24 5.62
CA ALA A 52 -13.38 -1.37 7.06
C ALA A 52 -14.61 -2.11 7.61
N LYS A 53 -14.43 -2.88 8.68
CA LYS A 53 -15.51 -3.57 9.39
C LYS A 53 -15.31 -3.43 10.88
N GLN A 54 -16.41 -3.11 11.54
CA GLN A 54 -16.47 -3.06 12.99
C GLN A 54 -16.75 -4.45 13.54
N TYR A 55 -16.01 -4.79 14.59
CA TYR A 55 -16.16 -5.98 15.41
C TYR A 55 -16.43 -5.54 16.86
N PRO A 56 -16.86 -6.44 17.75
CA PRO A 56 -17.24 -6.07 19.13
C PRO A 56 -16.18 -5.28 19.90
N ASN A 57 -14.89 -5.50 19.62
CA ASN A 57 -13.77 -4.95 20.36
C ASN A 57 -12.85 -4.04 19.53
N GLY A 58 -13.27 -3.64 18.33
CA GLY A 58 -12.48 -2.76 17.49
C GLY A 58 -12.87 -2.77 16.03
N THR A 59 -12.08 -2.07 15.23
CA THR A 59 -12.30 -1.94 13.79
C THR A 59 -11.09 -2.47 13.05
N MET A 60 -11.36 -3.32 12.06
CA MET A 60 -10.37 -3.75 11.08
C MET A 60 -10.54 -2.91 9.81
N GLU A 61 -9.46 -2.34 9.30
CA GLU A 61 -9.39 -1.62 8.02
C GLU A 61 -8.38 -2.31 7.12
N VAL A 62 -8.70 -2.45 5.83
CA VAL A 62 -7.80 -3.03 4.83
C VAL A 62 -7.42 -1.97 3.81
N GLN A 63 -6.13 -1.77 3.62
CA GLN A 63 -5.58 -0.82 2.65
C GLN A 63 -4.77 -1.55 1.59
N GLU A 64 -4.89 -1.08 0.35
CA GLU A 64 -4.09 -1.57 -0.77
C GLU A 64 -2.93 -0.63 -1.06
N TYR A 65 -1.74 -1.21 -1.17
CA TYR A 65 -0.54 -0.57 -1.69
C TYR A 65 -0.17 -1.23 -3.02
N TYR A 66 -0.14 -0.42 -4.07
CA TYR A 66 0.11 -0.87 -5.44
C TYR A 66 1.39 -0.24 -6.00
N TYR A 67 2.18 -1.03 -6.72
CA TYR A 67 3.27 -0.51 -7.54
C TYR A 67 3.45 -1.29 -8.85
N VAL A 68 3.90 -0.56 -9.87
CA VAL A 68 4.24 -1.10 -11.20
C VAL A 68 5.74 -1.25 -11.30
N THR A 69 6.21 -2.47 -11.56
CA THR A 69 7.63 -2.72 -11.86
C THR A 69 7.96 -2.21 -13.27
N MET A 70 9.23 -1.91 -13.55
CA MET A 70 9.65 -1.49 -14.91
C MET A 70 9.39 -2.56 -15.99
N GLY A 71 9.16 -3.82 -15.59
CA GLY A 71 8.76 -4.92 -16.49
C GLY A 71 7.25 -5.01 -16.74
N GLY A 72 6.44 -4.08 -16.19
CA GLY A 72 4.99 -4.09 -16.32
C GLY A 72 4.28 -5.11 -15.41
N GLU A 73 4.99 -5.75 -14.48
CA GLU A 73 4.34 -6.59 -13.47
C GLU A 73 3.73 -5.69 -12.38
N ASP A 74 2.42 -5.81 -12.24
CA ASP A 74 1.63 -5.23 -11.16
C ASP A 74 1.83 -6.03 -9.87
N ARG A 75 2.06 -5.31 -8.77
CA ARG A 75 2.20 -5.89 -7.44
C ARG A 75 1.35 -5.11 -6.45
N ASP A 76 0.33 -5.79 -5.95
CA ASP A 76 -0.54 -5.32 -4.88
C ASP A 76 -0.09 -5.90 -3.54
N TYR A 77 -0.28 -5.12 -2.48
CA TYR A 77 -0.18 -5.57 -1.10
C TYR A 77 -1.41 -5.12 -0.34
N TRP A 78 -1.99 -6.04 0.42
CA TRP A 78 -3.09 -5.74 1.33
C TRP A 78 -2.56 -5.70 2.75
N LEU A 79 -2.78 -4.57 3.41
CA LEU A 79 -2.36 -4.32 4.78
C LEU A 79 -3.62 -4.21 5.65
N TYR A 80 -3.67 -5.01 6.71
CA TYR A 80 -4.78 -5.09 7.65
C TYR A 80 -4.42 -4.36 8.93
N PHE A 81 -5.24 -3.37 9.29
CA PHE A 81 -5.04 -2.52 10.45
C PHE A 81 -6.17 -2.73 11.46
N TRP A 82 -5.82 -3.22 12.64
CA TRP A 82 -6.72 -3.33 13.78
C TRP A 82 -6.56 -2.11 14.68
N ASN A 83 -7.61 -1.31 14.89
CA ASN A 83 -7.56 -0.11 15.74
C ASN A 83 -6.35 0.80 15.43
N ASN A 84 -6.12 1.08 14.14
CA ASN A 84 -4.98 1.84 13.63
C ASN A 84 -3.60 1.19 13.89
N LYS A 85 -3.53 -0.15 14.00
CA LYS A 85 -2.27 -0.88 14.16
C LYS A 85 -2.17 -2.00 13.14
N LEU A 86 -1.07 -2.06 12.40
CA LEU A 86 -0.81 -3.09 11.40
C LEU A 86 -0.74 -4.44 12.10
N VAL A 87 -1.60 -5.37 11.70
CA VAL A 87 -1.64 -6.72 12.28
C VAL A 87 -1.31 -7.82 11.29
N LYS A 88 -1.43 -7.54 10.00
CA LYS A 88 -1.11 -8.47 8.90
C LYS A 88 -0.83 -7.68 7.63
N TYR A 89 0.05 -8.20 6.78
CA TYR A 89 0.13 -7.77 5.38
C TYR A 89 0.48 -8.95 4.49
N GLU A 90 -0.02 -8.94 3.26
CA GLU A 90 0.21 -10.02 2.28
C GLU A 90 0.09 -9.50 0.85
N THR A 91 0.69 -10.23 -0.09
CA THR A 91 0.33 -10.09 -1.50
C THR A 91 -0.97 -10.86 -1.74
N PRO A 92 -2.02 -10.25 -2.31
CA PRO A 92 -3.22 -10.99 -2.66
C PRO A 92 -2.84 -12.09 -3.65
N ASP A 93 -3.29 -13.32 -3.41
CA ASP A 93 -3.11 -14.41 -4.37
C ASP A 93 -4.04 -14.20 -5.56
N ILE A 94 -3.56 -13.47 -6.56
CA ILE A 94 -4.31 -13.18 -7.80
C ILE A 94 -4.12 -14.31 -8.84
N ARG A 95 -3.28 -15.33 -8.58
CA ARG A 95 -2.85 -16.32 -9.58
C ARG A 95 -3.85 -17.45 -9.86
N GLY A 96 -5.10 -17.37 -9.39
CA GLY A 96 -6.07 -18.41 -9.76
C GLY A 96 -7.48 -18.35 -9.21
N LYS A 97 -7.90 -17.29 -8.51
CA LYS A 97 -9.30 -17.20 -8.04
C LYS A 97 -9.92 -15.85 -8.39
N VAL A 98 -10.86 -15.93 -9.31
CA VAL A 98 -11.89 -14.94 -9.64
C VAL A 98 -12.75 -14.71 -8.39
N ARG A 99 -12.27 -13.97 -7.40
CA ARG A 99 -13.13 -13.36 -6.40
C ARG A 99 -13.05 -11.85 -6.56
N PRO A 100 -14.14 -11.16 -6.94
CA PRO A 100 -14.19 -9.72 -6.76
C PRO A 100 -14.12 -9.46 -5.24
N ASN A 101 -13.03 -8.83 -4.78
CA ASN A 101 -12.87 -8.36 -3.40
C ASN A 101 -12.98 -9.42 -2.27
N PRO A 102 -12.10 -10.44 -2.20
CA PRO A 102 -12.06 -11.38 -1.07
C PRO A 102 -11.61 -10.76 0.28
N TRP A 103 -11.38 -9.45 0.34
CA TRP A 103 -10.88 -8.78 1.54
C TRP A 103 -11.84 -8.94 2.72
N GLN A 104 -13.16 -9.05 2.52
CA GLN A 104 -14.11 -9.26 3.62
C GLN A 104 -13.91 -10.63 4.29
N ASP A 105 -13.89 -11.70 3.48
CA ASP A 105 -13.66 -13.05 3.98
C ASP A 105 -12.26 -13.17 4.61
N GLU A 106 -11.25 -12.53 4.02
CA GLU A 106 -9.88 -12.56 4.53
C GLU A 106 -9.71 -11.74 5.80
N MET A 107 -10.42 -10.63 5.92
CA MET A 107 -10.47 -9.83 7.14
C MET A 107 -11.11 -10.61 8.29
N ASP A 108 -12.20 -11.35 8.03
CA ASP A 108 -12.79 -12.26 9.02
C ASP A 108 -11.84 -13.41 9.39
N ARG A 109 -11.12 -13.98 8.41
CA ARG A 109 -10.06 -14.96 8.69
C ARG A 109 -8.93 -14.37 9.53
N ALA A 110 -8.46 -13.17 9.21
CA ALA A 110 -7.42 -12.46 9.96
C ALA A 110 -7.88 -12.16 11.39
N TYR A 111 -9.11 -11.66 11.58
CA TYR A 111 -9.69 -11.39 12.89
C TYR A 111 -9.69 -12.63 13.80
N ASN A 112 -10.13 -13.77 13.26
CA ASN A 112 -10.20 -15.03 14.00
C ASN A 112 -8.81 -15.65 14.24
N SER A 113 -7.97 -15.73 13.21
CA SER A 113 -6.65 -16.38 13.29
C SER A 113 -5.65 -15.62 14.19
N LEU A 114 -5.77 -14.30 14.27
CA LEU A 114 -4.94 -13.46 15.15
C LEU A 114 -5.46 -13.43 16.60
N GLY A 115 -6.52 -14.17 16.92
CA GLY A 115 -7.11 -14.22 18.26
C GLY A 115 -7.69 -12.88 18.71
N LEU A 116 -8.10 -12.03 17.77
CA LEU A 116 -8.63 -10.71 18.10
C LEU A 116 -10.05 -10.81 18.69
N ALA A 117 -10.77 -11.91 18.51
CA ALA A 117 -12.13 -12.07 19.05
C ALA A 117 -12.24 -12.06 20.59
N GLY A 118 -11.15 -12.40 21.31
CA GLY A 118 -11.13 -12.53 22.77
C GLY A 118 -10.31 -11.46 23.49
N ARG A 119 -9.89 -10.40 22.79
CA ARG A 119 -9.10 -9.28 23.35
C ARG A 119 -9.95 -8.13 23.81
#